data_AF-A0A914QQ12-F1
#
_entry.id   AF-A0A914QQ12-F1
#
_cell.length_a   1.000
_cell.length_b   1.000
_cell.length_c   1.000
_cell.angle_alpha   90.00
_cell.angle_beta   90.00
_cell.angle_gamma   90.00
#
_symmetry.space_group_name_H-M   'P 1'
#
loop_
_entity.id
_entity.type
_entity.pdbx_description
1 polymer ?
#
loop_
_entity_poly.entity_id
_entity_poly.type
_entity_poly.pdbx_seq_one_letter_code
_entity_poly.pdbx_strand_id
1 'polypeptide(L)'
;MRLSLICLLIFIIGFVASRPSDSNDDKLENIWAVLIAGSNGWYNYRHQSDISHAYHILLKHGVLPEKIIVLMYDDIAHNPQNPFMGKIYNKPHGNDVYEGVKIDYRGENVNSEVFLNVLKGNAEGNRKKGTGRVLKSKPNENVFIYYSDHGGTDILGMPEGLLSRKDLNEALYHMYENNMYKKLLFYLEACESGSMFEGLSPKMNIYAITASRHNESSWATFCDNDMNLPCLGDEFSVNWMHNTEFVSF
;
A
#
# COMPACT_ATOMS: atom_id res chain seq x y z
N MET A 1 43.30 -64.14 27.39
CA MET A 1 43.18 -62.73 26.96
C MET A 1 42.80 -62.67 25.48
N ARG A 2 41.52 -62.52 25.15
CA ARG A 2 41.09 -61.92 23.88
C ARG A 2 39.85 -61.08 24.18
N LEU A 3 40.01 -59.77 23.94
CA LEU A 3 39.01 -58.72 24.15
C LEU A 3 37.87 -58.84 23.14
N SER A 4 36.70 -58.43 23.62
CA SER A 4 35.43 -58.21 22.92
C SER A 4 35.51 -57.27 21.72
N LEU A 5 34.55 -57.40 20.79
CA LEU A 5 33.94 -56.24 20.14
C LEU A 5 32.51 -56.58 19.66
N ILE A 6 31.51 -56.20 20.46
CA ILE A 6 30.11 -56.14 20.03
C ILE A 6 29.87 -54.70 19.59
N CYS A 7 29.60 -54.51 18.31
CA CYS A 7 29.29 -53.21 17.71
C CYS A 7 27.79 -52.92 17.94
N LEU A 8 27.48 -52.08 18.93
CA LEU A 8 26.11 -51.57 19.14
C LEU A 8 25.91 -50.35 18.23
N LEU A 9 25.13 -50.50 17.15
CA LEU A 9 24.67 -49.41 16.31
C LEU A 9 23.50 -48.70 17.01
N ILE A 10 23.76 -47.53 17.59
CA ILE A 10 22.73 -46.63 18.12
C ILE A 10 22.26 -45.74 16.96
N PHE A 11 21.05 -45.98 16.47
CA PHE A 11 20.36 -45.05 15.57
C PHE A 11 19.84 -43.87 16.42
N ILE A 12 20.53 -42.74 16.38
CA ILE A 12 20.01 -41.48 16.92
C ILE A 12 19.06 -40.91 15.85
N ILE A 13 17.77 -41.13 16.01
CA ILE A 13 16.75 -40.35 15.30
C ILE A 13 16.77 -38.96 15.93
N GLY A 14 17.49 -38.04 15.29
CA GLY A 14 17.43 -36.62 15.63
C GLY A 14 16.03 -36.10 15.31
N PHE A 15 15.18 -36.02 16.33
CA PHE A 15 13.96 -35.24 16.25
C PHE A 15 14.37 -33.75 16.21
N VAL A 16 14.54 -33.21 15.01
CA VAL A 16 14.63 -31.76 14.83
C VAL A 16 13.22 -31.22 15.04
N ALA A 17 12.90 -30.88 16.28
CA ALA A 17 11.77 -30.01 16.55
C ALA A 17 12.10 -28.66 15.90
N SER A 18 11.51 -28.38 14.73
CA SER A 18 11.51 -27.05 14.16
C SER A 18 10.81 -26.12 15.15
N ARG A 19 11.60 -25.33 15.87
CA ARG A 19 11.09 -24.24 16.70
C ARG A 19 10.39 -23.26 15.74
N PRO A 20 9.16 -22.80 15.99
CA PRO A 20 8.61 -21.70 15.23
C PRO A 20 9.57 -20.52 15.43
N SER A 21 10.19 -20.04 14.36
CA SER A 21 10.88 -18.76 14.40
C SER A 21 9.81 -17.70 14.53
N ASP A 22 9.71 -17.10 15.72
CA ASP A 22 8.90 -15.91 15.95
C ASP A 22 9.80 -14.68 15.70
N SER A 23 10.47 -14.69 14.54
CA SER A 23 11.38 -13.61 14.13
C SER A 23 10.54 -12.43 13.59
N ASN A 24 10.98 -11.19 13.81
CA ASN A 24 10.33 -10.03 13.21
C ASN A 24 10.35 -10.11 11.66
N ASP A 25 11.34 -10.80 11.08
CA ASP A 25 11.44 -11.07 9.64
C ASP A 25 10.25 -11.92 9.14
N ASP A 26 9.88 -12.99 9.86
CA ASP A 26 8.69 -13.81 9.53
C ASP A 26 7.36 -13.01 9.65
N LYS A 27 7.32 -11.96 10.49
CA LYS A 27 6.12 -11.10 10.64
C LYS A 27 5.97 -10.11 9.49
N LEU A 28 7.08 -9.61 8.94
CA LEU A 28 7.10 -8.63 7.85
C LEU A 28 6.96 -9.30 6.48
N GLU A 29 7.50 -10.52 6.31
CA GLU A 29 7.22 -11.38 5.16
C GLU A 29 5.73 -11.72 5.04
N ASN A 30 4.90 -11.50 6.06
CA ASN A 30 3.47 -11.77 6.06
C ASN A 30 2.59 -10.57 5.63
N ILE A 31 3.15 -9.48 5.11
CA ILE A 31 2.38 -8.29 4.70
C ILE A 31 2.28 -8.20 3.17
N TRP A 32 1.06 -8.02 2.67
CA TRP A 32 0.79 -7.52 1.33
C TRP A 32 0.37 -6.05 1.39
N ALA A 33 0.74 -5.26 0.39
CA ALA A 33 0.38 -3.86 0.30
C ALA A 33 -0.22 -3.50 -1.07
N VAL A 34 -1.24 -2.64 -1.06
CA VAL A 34 -1.76 -1.97 -2.25
C VAL A 34 -1.70 -0.47 -2.03
N LEU A 35 -0.95 0.22 -2.88
CA LEU A 35 -0.77 1.67 -2.83
C LEU A 35 -1.42 2.29 -4.07
N ILE A 36 -2.26 3.30 -3.90
CA ILE A 36 -2.95 3.96 -5.02
C ILE A 36 -3.00 5.49 -4.88
N ALA A 37 -2.53 6.18 -5.92
CA ALA A 37 -2.76 7.61 -6.10
C ALA A 37 -3.98 7.77 -7.02
N GLY A 38 -5.05 8.36 -6.50
CA GLY A 38 -6.33 8.49 -7.21
C GLY A 38 -6.38 9.63 -8.23
N SER A 39 -5.32 10.41 -8.43
CA SER A 39 -5.30 11.51 -9.42
C SER A 39 -4.03 11.59 -10.25
N ASN A 40 -4.10 12.52 -11.20
CA ASN A 40 -3.07 12.90 -12.13
C ASN A 40 -2.96 14.43 -12.21
N GLY A 41 -2.04 14.90 -13.04
CA GLY A 41 -1.84 16.31 -13.33
C GLY A 41 -0.90 16.99 -12.33
N TRP A 42 -0.17 18.00 -12.84
CA TRP A 42 0.91 18.65 -12.10
C TRP A 42 0.49 19.16 -10.72
N TYR A 43 -0.68 19.78 -10.58
CA TYR A 43 -1.15 20.32 -9.30
C TYR A 43 -1.55 19.26 -8.26
N ASN A 44 -1.68 18.00 -8.68
CA ASN A 44 -1.90 16.84 -7.80
C ASN A 44 -0.61 16.06 -7.53
N TYR A 45 0.55 16.70 -7.71
CA TYR A 45 1.89 16.18 -7.39
C TYR A 45 1.92 15.37 -6.09
N ARG A 46 1.36 15.96 -5.03
CA ARG A 46 1.32 15.43 -3.66
C ARG A 46 0.85 13.99 -3.55
N HIS A 47 -0.21 13.60 -4.24
CA HIS A 47 -0.77 12.25 -4.07
C HIS A 47 0.15 11.16 -4.64
N GLN A 48 0.79 11.40 -5.79
CA GLN A 48 1.77 10.45 -6.34
C GLN A 48 3.08 10.47 -5.53
N SER A 49 3.46 11.62 -4.99
CA SER A 49 4.61 11.70 -4.08
C SER A 49 4.38 10.95 -2.77
N ASP A 50 3.17 10.97 -2.24
CA ASP A 50 2.77 10.24 -1.04
C ASP A 50 2.88 8.73 -1.25
N ILE A 51 2.34 8.23 -2.36
CA ILE A 51 2.42 6.81 -2.73
C ILE A 51 3.86 6.37 -2.95
N SER A 52 4.66 7.21 -3.60
CA SER A 52 6.08 6.95 -3.83
C SER A 52 6.85 6.88 -2.50
N HIS A 53 6.57 7.77 -1.55
CA HIS A 53 7.18 7.73 -0.22
C HIS A 53 6.71 6.51 0.60
N ALA A 54 5.42 6.19 0.59
CA ALA A 54 4.88 5.00 1.26
C ALA A 54 5.52 3.70 0.73
N TYR A 55 5.79 3.61 -0.57
CA TYR A 55 6.52 2.49 -1.18
C TYR A 55 7.88 2.27 -0.51
N HIS A 56 8.67 3.33 -0.37
CA HIS A 56 9.99 3.25 0.24
C HIS A 56 9.95 2.93 1.74
N ILE A 57 8.94 3.41 2.47
CA ILE A 57 8.72 3.05 3.87
C ILE A 57 8.48 1.54 4.00
N LEU A 58 7.63 0.96 3.16
CA LEU A 58 7.35 -0.48 3.18
C LEU A 58 8.62 -1.30 2.88
N LEU A 59 9.42 -0.88 1.90
CA LEU A 59 10.70 -1.54 1.60
C LEU A 59 11.70 -1.43 2.76
N LYS A 60 11.82 -0.25 3.37
CA LYS A 60 12.72 -0.01 4.51
C LYS A 60 12.36 -0.88 5.70
N HIS A 61 11.07 -1.18 5.89
CA HIS A 61 10.54 -2.07 6.91
C HIS A 61 10.39 -3.53 6.42
N GLY A 62 11.09 -3.94 5.36
CA GLY A 62 11.23 -5.35 5.00
C GLY A 62 10.06 -5.97 4.22
N VAL A 63 9.06 -5.19 3.79
CA VAL A 63 8.03 -5.72 2.88
C VAL A 63 8.64 -5.98 1.51
N LEU A 64 8.50 -7.21 1.03
CA LEU A 64 9.08 -7.62 -0.24
C LEU A 64 8.44 -6.85 -1.41
N PRO A 65 9.22 -6.34 -2.40
CA PRO A 65 8.68 -5.59 -3.53
C PRO A 65 7.57 -6.32 -4.30
N GLU A 66 7.64 -7.65 -4.43
CA GLU A 66 6.64 -8.49 -5.08
C GLU A 66 5.30 -8.59 -4.32
N LYS A 67 5.27 -8.16 -3.05
CA LYS A 67 4.06 -8.06 -2.23
C LYS A 67 3.48 -6.65 -2.18
N ILE A 68 4.10 -5.68 -2.86
CA ILE A 68 3.59 -4.31 -2.99
C ILE A 68 3.06 -4.13 -4.41
N ILE A 69 1.79 -3.71 -4.52
CA ILE A 69 1.14 -3.38 -5.79
C ILE A 69 0.91 -1.88 -5.83
N VAL A 70 1.46 -1.19 -6.84
CA VAL A 70 1.39 0.27 -6.94
C VAL A 70 0.57 0.70 -8.16
N LEU A 71 -0.42 1.54 -7.93
CA LEU A 71 -1.24 2.20 -8.94
C LEU A 71 -1.00 3.71 -8.85
N MET A 72 -0.29 4.30 -9.81
CA MET A 72 -0.12 5.75 -9.88
C MET A 72 0.00 6.19 -11.33
N TYR A 73 -0.59 7.34 -11.67
CA TYR A 73 -0.77 7.74 -13.06
C TYR A 73 0.57 7.92 -13.80
N ASP A 74 1.63 8.28 -13.07
CA ASP A 74 3.03 8.36 -13.52
C ASP A 74 3.32 9.53 -14.49
N ASP A 75 2.67 10.68 -14.24
CA ASP A 75 2.80 11.90 -15.04
C ASP A 75 3.48 13.07 -14.32
N ILE A 76 4.12 12.81 -13.17
CA ILE A 76 4.79 13.83 -12.34
C ILE A 76 6.30 13.90 -12.59
N ALA A 77 7.01 12.77 -12.47
CA ALA A 77 8.47 12.77 -12.52
C ALA A 77 9.03 13.35 -13.83
N HIS A 78 8.34 13.10 -14.96
CA HIS A 78 8.72 13.58 -16.28
C HIS A 78 7.77 14.67 -16.82
N ASN A 79 7.01 15.32 -15.94
CA ASN A 79 6.17 16.43 -16.34
C ASN A 79 7.02 17.58 -16.90
N PRO A 80 6.64 18.24 -18.02
CA PRO A 80 7.39 19.40 -18.55
C PRO A 80 7.51 20.57 -17.57
N GLN A 81 6.61 20.66 -16.58
CA GLN A 81 6.66 21.67 -15.52
C GLN A 81 7.61 21.29 -14.38
N ASN A 82 8.15 20.06 -14.34
CA ASN A 82 9.03 19.60 -13.27
C ASN A 82 10.46 20.14 -13.47
N PRO A 83 10.95 21.05 -12.61
CA PRO A 83 12.32 21.54 -12.70
C PRO A 83 13.36 20.47 -12.35
N PHE A 84 12.95 19.35 -11.72
CA PHE A 84 13.79 18.22 -11.34
C PHE A 84 13.38 16.96 -12.13
N MET A 85 13.60 16.98 -13.44
CA MET A 85 13.24 15.88 -14.33
C MET A 85 13.70 14.50 -13.80
N GLY A 86 12.76 13.57 -13.76
CA GLY A 86 12.95 12.20 -13.28
C GLY A 86 12.87 12.04 -11.76
N LYS A 87 12.53 13.09 -10.99
CA LYS A 87 12.48 13.05 -9.52
C LYS A 87 11.14 13.49 -8.97
N ILE A 88 10.77 12.93 -7.81
CA ILE A 88 9.62 13.35 -7.00
C ILE A 88 10.06 13.52 -5.54
N TYR A 89 9.55 14.54 -4.84
CA TYR A 89 9.90 14.84 -3.46
C TYR A 89 8.64 14.89 -2.58
N ASN A 90 8.64 14.22 -1.44
CA ASN A 90 7.50 14.28 -0.50
C ASN A 90 7.71 15.25 0.69
N LYS A 91 8.79 16.03 0.65
CA LYS A 91 9.07 17.14 1.57
C LYS A 91 10.10 18.11 0.95
N PRO A 92 10.13 19.39 1.37
CA PRO A 92 11.11 20.35 0.88
C PRO A 92 12.53 19.87 1.12
N HIS A 93 13.37 19.91 0.09
CA HIS A 93 14.77 19.46 0.11
C HIS A 93 14.95 18.01 0.61
N GLY A 94 13.90 17.18 0.48
CA GLY A 94 13.94 15.76 0.82
C GLY A 94 14.73 14.93 -0.18
N ASN A 95 14.78 13.62 0.10
CA ASN A 95 15.28 12.66 -0.88
C ASN A 95 14.28 12.50 -2.03
N ASP A 96 14.78 12.10 -3.19
CA ASP A 96 13.92 11.61 -4.27
C ASP A 96 13.18 10.35 -3.80
N VAL A 97 11.86 10.37 -3.91
CA VAL A 97 10.99 9.24 -3.56
C VAL A 97 10.50 8.50 -4.80
N TYR A 98 10.81 8.95 -6.01
CA TYR A 98 10.40 8.28 -7.25
C TYR A 98 11.34 7.15 -7.67
N GLU A 99 12.64 7.34 -7.46
CA GLU A 99 13.66 6.39 -7.91
C GLU A 99 13.43 4.99 -7.33
N GLY A 100 13.19 4.01 -8.21
CA GLY A 100 13.05 2.61 -7.83
C GLY A 100 11.62 2.16 -7.50
N VAL A 101 10.62 3.05 -7.55
CA VAL A 101 9.21 2.65 -7.38
C VAL A 101 8.78 1.69 -8.48
N LYS A 102 8.35 0.48 -8.10
CA LYS A 102 7.80 -0.51 -9.04
C LYS A 102 6.31 -0.27 -9.26
N ILE A 103 5.97 0.51 -10.28
CA ILE A 103 4.59 0.83 -10.63
C ILE A 103 3.97 -0.28 -11.48
N ASP A 104 2.86 -0.85 -11.00
CA ASP A 104 2.14 -1.92 -11.67
C ASP A 104 1.13 -1.40 -12.70
N TYR A 105 0.47 -0.29 -12.38
CA TYR A 105 -0.55 0.31 -13.23
C TYR A 105 -0.29 1.81 -13.37
N ARG A 106 -0.19 2.26 -14.63
CA ARG A 106 0.10 3.64 -15.05
C ARG A 106 -0.99 4.19 -15.97
N GLY A 107 -1.09 5.51 -16.06
CA GLY A 107 -2.02 6.20 -16.96
C GLY A 107 -3.46 5.71 -16.81
N GLU A 108 -4.13 5.46 -17.93
CA GLU A 108 -5.53 4.96 -18.00
C GLU A 108 -5.77 3.64 -17.25
N ASN A 109 -4.72 2.87 -16.94
CA ASN A 109 -4.86 1.65 -16.15
C ASN A 109 -5.05 1.93 -14.64
N VAL A 110 -4.92 3.18 -14.20
CA VAL A 110 -5.30 3.60 -12.86
C VAL A 110 -6.77 3.99 -12.89
N ASN A 111 -7.66 3.01 -12.70
CA ASN A 111 -9.11 3.20 -12.69
C ASN A 111 -9.78 2.27 -11.65
N SER A 112 -11.04 2.57 -11.30
CA SER A 112 -11.79 1.83 -10.26
C SER A 112 -11.86 0.34 -10.55
N GLU A 113 -12.07 -0.06 -11.80
CA GLU A 113 -12.20 -1.48 -12.17
C GLU A 113 -10.91 -2.24 -11.88
N VAL A 114 -9.77 -1.67 -12.28
CA VAL A 114 -8.44 -2.25 -12.01
C VAL A 114 -8.19 -2.37 -10.51
N PHE A 115 -8.43 -1.30 -9.76
CA PHE A 115 -8.21 -1.29 -8.32
C PHE A 115 -9.07 -2.33 -7.61
N LEU A 116 -10.37 -2.40 -7.93
CA LEU A 116 -11.27 -3.40 -7.36
C LEU A 116 -10.86 -4.82 -7.76
N ASN A 117 -10.39 -5.05 -8.99
CA ASN A 117 -9.85 -6.36 -9.41
C ASN A 117 -8.56 -6.72 -8.66
N VAL A 118 -7.69 -5.74 -8.36
CA VAL A 118 -6.50 -5.94 -7.51
C VAL A 118 -6.92 -6.42 -6.12
N LEU A 119 -7.87 -5.73 -5.49
CA LEU A 119 -8.38 -6.09 -4.16
C LEU A 119 -8.99 -7.49 -4.13
N LYS A 120 -9.81 -7.81 -5.13
CA LYS A 120 -10.49 -9.12 -5.27
C LYS A 120 -9.59 -10.25 -5.77
N GLY A 121 -8.30 -10.01 -6.03
CA GLY A 121 -7.41 -11.04 -6.56
C GLY A 121 -7.79 -11.52 -7.97
N ASN A 122 -8.53 -10.71 -8.74
CA ASN A 122 -9.04 -11.07 -10.06
C ASN A 122 -8.02 -10.78 -11.17
N ALA A 123 -7.05 -11.69 -11.34
CA ALA A 123 -6.01 -11.54 -12.35
C ALA A 123 -6.55 -11.55 -13.79
N GLU A 124 -7.62 -12.30 -14.07
CA GLU A 124 -8.21 -12.36 -15.41
C GLU A 124 -8.81 -11.01 -15.82
N GLY A 125 -9.47 -10.31 -14.89
CA GLY A 125 -9.99 -8.96 -15.11
C GLY A 125 -8.90 -7.92 -15.44
N ASN A 126 -7.66 -8.16 -14.99
CA ASN A 126 -6.53 -7.27 -15.22
C ASN A 126 -5.49 -7.82 -16.23
N ARG A 127 -5.74 -8.96 -16.89
CA ARG A 127 -4.72 -9.63 -17.74
C ARG A 127 -4.11 -8.74 -18.83
N LYS A 128 -4.86 -7.75 -19.33
CA LYS A 128 -4.42 -6.81 -20.38
C LYS A 128 -4.15 -5.39 -19.87
N LYS A 129 -4.11 -5.18 -18.55
CA LYS A 129 -3.99 -3.88 -17.91
C LYS A 129 -2.74 -3.86 -17.04
N GLY A 130 -1.85 -2.87 -17.23
CA GLY A 130 -0.60 -2.77 -16.47
C GLY A 130 0.22 -4.06 -16.46
N THR A 131 0.75 -4.44 -15.29
CA THR A 131 1.44 -5.73 -15.08
C THR A 131 0.50 -6.93 -14.91
N GLY A 132 -0.81 -6.69 -14.76
CA GLY A 132 -1.81 -7.70 -14.41
C GLY A 132 -1.68 -8.26 -12.98
N ARG A 133 -0.79 -7.71 -12.14
CA ARG A 133 -0.60 -8.14 -10.75
C ARG A 133 -1.80 -7.77 -9.89
N VAL A 134 -2.27 -8.71 -9.09
CA VAL A 134 -3.38 -8.54 -8.14
C VAL A 134 -2.97 -9.12 -6.80
N LEU A 135 -3.74 -8.85 -5.74
CA LEU A 135 -3.47 -9.45 -4.44
C LEU A 135 -3.53 -10.97 -4.52
N LYS A 136 -2.54 -11.61 -3.91
CA LYS A 136 -2.47 -13.07 -3.71
C LYS A 136 -2.27 -13.42 -2.24
N SER A 137 -2.74 -12.54 -1.36
CA SER A 137 -2.65 -12.68 0.08
C SER A 137 -3.45 -13.89 0.56
N LYS A 138 -2.94 -14.54 1.60
CA LYS A 138 -3.48 -15.77 2.20
C LYS A 138 -4.19 -15.48 3.53
N PRO A 139 -5.00 -16.42 4.06
CA PRO A 139 -5.72 -16.22 5.33
C PRO A 139 -4.84 -15.91 6.55
N ASN A 140 -3.55 -16.24 6.52
CA ASN A 140 -2.59 -15.98 7.60
C ASN A 140 -1.75 -14.71 7.40
N GLU A 141 -1.88 -14.03 6.26
CA GLU A 141 -1.13 -12.82 5.90
C GLU A 141 -1.98 -11.56 6.20
N ASN A 142 -1.33 -10.45 6.50
CA ASN A 142 -1.98 -9.16 6.70
C ASN A 142 -1.99 -8.36 5.38
N VAL A 143 -2.96 -7.47 5.22
CA VAL A 143 -3.05 -6.57 4.07
C VAL A 143 -3.02 -5.13 4.55
N PHE A 144 -2.19 -4.31 3.92
CA PHE A 144 -2.18 -2.86 4.06
C PHE A 144 -2.68 -2.23 2.76
N ILE A 145 -3.65 -1.32 2.85
CA ILE A 145 -4.12 -0.54 1.71
C ILE A 145 -3.90 0.93 2.05
N TYR A 146 -3.28 1.65 1.13
CA TYR A 146 -3.13 3.10 1.24
C TYR A 146 -3.61 3.76 -0.04
N TYR A 147 -4.56 4.67 0.13
CA TYR A 147 -5.09 5.52 -0.92
C TYR A 147 -4.77 6.98 -0.59
N SER A 148 -4.29 7.74 -1.58
CA SER A 148 -4.12 9.20 -1.50
C SER A 148 -4.71 9.88 -2.73
N ASP A 149 -5.72 10.73 -2.51
CA ASP A 149 -6.29 11.63 -3.53
C ASP A 149 -7.32 12.62 -2.94
N HIS A 150 -8.05 13.32 -3.81
CA HIS A 150 -9.36 13.88 -3.57
C HIS A 150 -10.42 12.84 -3.18
N GLY A 151 -11.44 13.36 -2.48
CA GLY A 151 -12.65 12.62 -2.13
C GLY A 151 -13.86 13.55 -2.05
N GLY A 152 -14.99 12.93 -1.76
CA GLY A 152 -16.24 13.60 -1.43
C GLY A 152 -17.10 12.63 -0.62
N THR A 153 -18.29 13.07 -0.21
CA THR A 153 -19.19 12.18 0.54
C THR A 153 -19.49 10.91 -0.25
N ASP A 154 -19.15 9.75 0.32
CA ASP A 154 -19.34 8.40 -0.24
C ASP A 154 -18.60 8.12 -1.57
N ILE A 155 -17.62 8.95 -1.96
CA ILE A 155 -16.85 8.77 -3.20
C ILE A 155 -15.37 9.11 -3.03
N LEU A 156 -14.54 8.40 -3.78
CA LEU A 156 -13.12 8.66 -3.97
C LEU A 156 -12.85 9.04 -5.42
N GLY A 157 -11.91 9.96 -5.63
CA GLY A 157 -11.42 10.31 -6.95
C GLY A 157 -10.78 9.11 -7.67
N MET A 158 -10.79 9.15 -8.99
CA MET A 158 -9.90 8.34 -9.82
C MET A 158 -9.39 9.24 -10.94
N PRO A 159 -8.24 8.94 -11.57
CA PRO A 159 -7.74 9.77 -12.66
C PRO A 159 -8.77 9.92 -13.78
N GLU A 160 -9.57 8.87 -13.97
CA GLU A 160 -10.79 8.90 -14.76
C GLU A 160 -11.96 8.32 -13.94
N GLY A 161 -12.94 9.18 -13.63
CA GLY A 161 -14.16 8.78 -12.94
C GLY A 161 -14.06 8.82 -11.41
N LEU A 162 -14.86 7.98 -10.75
CA LEU A 162 -14.99 7.92 -9.30
C LEU A 162 -15.04 6.46 -8.84
N LEU A 163 -14.61 6.22 -7.60
CA LEU A 163 -14.84 4.98 -6.87
C LEU A 163 -15.89 5.24 -5.79
N SER A 164 -17.02 4.55 -5.86
CA SER A 164 -18.07 4.70 -4.85
C SER A 164 -17.75 3.90 -3.58
N ARG A 165 -18.24 4.37 -2.42
CA ARG A 165 -18.23 3.63 -1.16
C ARG A 165 -18.84 2.25 -1.29
N LYS A 166 -19.92 2.13 -2.06
CA LYS A 166 -20.59 0.86 -2.30
C LYS A 166 -19.64 -0.14 -2.96
N ASP A 167 -19.01 0.25 -4.07
CA ASP A 167 -18.13 -0.66 -4.81
C ASP A 167 -16.89 -1.05 -4.00
N LEU A 168 -16.31 -0.10 -3.25
CA LEU A 168 -15.20 -0.38 -2.34
C LEU A 168 -15.62 -1.39 -1.25
N ASN A 169 -16.75 -1.16 -0.59
CA ASN A 169 -17.24 -2.05 0.47
C ASN A 169 -17.60 -3.44 -0.06
N GLU A 170 -18.14 -3.55 -1.27
CA GLU A 170 -18.38 -4.84 -1.93
C GLU A 170 -17.06 -5.60 -2.19
N ALA A 171 -15.99 -4.91 -2.60
CA ALA A 171 -14.68 -5.54 -2.75
C ALA A 171 -14.06 -5.95 -1.41
N LEU A 172 -14.15 -5.11 -0.36
CA LEU A 172 -13.67 -5.45 0.98
C LEU A 172 -14.44 -6.64 1.57
N TYR A 173 -15.76 -6.71 1.33
CA TYR A 173 -16.60 -7.84 1.72
C TYR A 173 -16.21 -9.11 0.96
N HIS A 174 -15.95 -9.01 -0.34
CA HIS A 174 -15.43 -10.13 -1.13
C HIS A 174 -14.10 -10.65 -0.57
N MET A 175 -13.17 -9.77 -0.22
CA MET A 175 -11.89 -10.16 0.39
C MET A 175 -12.09 -10.91 1.72
N TYR A 176 -13.02 -10.44 2.55
CA TYR A 176 -13.36 -11.07 3.82
C TYR A 176 -13.96 -12.48 3.63
N GLU A 177 -15.00 -12.62 2.80
CA GLU A 177 -15.67 -13.91 2.56
C GLU A 177 -14.74 -14.95 1.91
N ASN A 178 -13.74 -14.50 1.15
CA ASN A 178 -12.75 -15.37 0.50
C ASN A 178 -11.47 -15.58 1.34
N ASN A 179 -11.48 -15.18 2.62
CA ASN A 179 -10.35 -15.34 3.55
C ASN A 179 -9.02 -14.79 2.99
N MET A 180 -9.07 -13.65 2.31
CA MET A 180 -7.89 -13.08 1.64
C MET A 180 -6.91 -12.37 2.59
N TYR A 181 -7.21 -12.31 3.88
CA TYR A 181 -6.33 -11.72 4.89
C TYR A 181 -6.69 -12.19 6.30
N LYS A 182 -5.72 -12.08 7.22
CA LYS A 182 -5.88 -12.23 8.67
C LYS A 182 -6.40 -10.95 9.31
N LYS A 183 -5.75 -9.83 8.98
CA LYS A 183 -6.11 -8.46 9.38
C LYS A 183 -5.85 -7.52 8.21
N LEU A 184 -6.68 -6.50 8.06
CA LEU A 184 -6.51 -5.46 7.05
C LEU A 184 -6.41 -4.08 7.71
N LEU A 185 -5.39 -3.31 7.34
CA LEU A 185 -5.23 -1.91 7.68
C LEU A 185 -5.49 -1.06 6.45
N PHE A 186 -6.39 -0.09 6.54
CA PHE A 186 -6.69 0.84 5.44
C PHE A 186 -6.37 2.27 5.87
N TYR A 187 -5.40 2.92 5.22
CA TYR A 187 -5.16 4.35 5.35
C TYR A 187 -5.78 5.07 4.15
N LEU A 188 -6.58 6.09 4.44
CA LEU A 188 -7.31 6.83 3.43
C LEU A 188 -7.07 8.34 3.57
N GLU A 189 -6.22 8.86 2.69
CA GLU A 189 -6.05 10.29 2.47
C GLU A 189 -7.05 10.76 1.41
N ALA A 190 -8.09 11.47 1.86
CA ALA A 190 -9.04 12.18 1.02
C ALA A 190 -9.95 13.11 1.84
N CYS A 191 -10.53 14.11 1.17
CA CYS A 191 -11.66 14.87 1.70
C CYS A 191 -12.86 13.95 1.97
N GLU A 192 -13.61 14.25 3.03
CA GLU A 192 -14.75 13.48 3.51
C GLU A 192 -14.49 11.97 3.69
N SER A 193 -13.23 11.56 3.86
CA SER A 193 -12.79 10.16 3.83
C SER A 193 -13.46 9.30 4.91
N GLY A 194 -13.85 9.88 6.04
CA GLY A 194 -14.62 9.21 7.08
C GLY A 194 -15.94 8.61 6.58
N SER A 195 -16.57 9.22 5.56
CA SER A 195 -17.82 8.72 4.98
C SER A 195 -17.65 7.33 4.35
N MET A 196 -16.47 7.02 3.80
CA MET A 196 -16.18 5.78 3.09
C MET A 196 -16.32 4.52 3.96
N PHE A 197 -16.18 4.65 5.29
CA PHE A 197 -16.21 3.51 6.21
C PHE A 197 -17.36 3.58 7.22
N GLU A 198 -18.33 4.49 7.03
CA GLU A 198 -19.55 4.47 7.83
C GLU A 198 -20.31 3.15 7.62
N GLY A 199 -20.59 2.46 8.73
CA GLY A 199 -21.25 1.15 8.73
C GLY A 199 -20.34 -0.03 8.38
N LEU A 200 -19.02 0.15 8.31
CA LEU A 200 -18.09 -0.97 8.13
C LEU A 200 -18.24 -1.99 9.27
N SER A 201 -18.44 -3.26 8.91
CA SER A 201 -18.71 -4.31 9.89
C SER A 201 -17.45 -4.64 10.70
N PRO A 202 -17.51 -4.62 12.06
CA PRO A 202 -16.37 -4.98 12.90
C PRO A 202 -15.95 -6.45 12.75
N LYS A 203 -16.82 -7.30 12.18
CA LYS A 203 -16.52 -8.72 11.92
C LYS A 203 -15.49 -8.91 10.82
N MET A 204 -15.27 -7.91 9.98
CA MET A 204 -14.38 -8.01 8.83
C MET A 204 -12.90 -7.96 9.21
N ASN A 205 -12.52 -7.71 10.48
CA ASN A 205 -11.11 -7.55 10.89
C ASN A 205 -10.36 -6.46 10.08
N ILE A 206 -11.09 -5.40 9.71
CA ILE A 206 -10.55 -4.21 9.07
C ILE A 206 -10.42 -3.10 10.10
N TYR A 207 -9.25 -2.47 10.15
CA TYR A 207 -9.03 -1.20 10.85
C TYR A 207 -8.77 -0.11 9.81
N ALA A 208 -9.67 0.87 9.71
CA ALA A 208 -9.55 1.97 8.78
C ALA A 208 -9.20 3.26 9.52
N ILE A 209 -8.23 4.01 9.00
CA ILE A 209 -7.86 5.35 9.46
C ILE A 209 -8.03 6.31 8.30
N THR A 210 -8.78 7.37 8.51
CA THR A 210 -9.11 8.37 7.50
C THR A 210 -8.47 9.70 7.86
N ALA A 211 -8.00 10.44 6.85
CA ALA A 211 -7.43 11.77 7.04
C ALA A 211 -8.46 12.76 7.61
N SER A 212 -9.74 12.50 7.37
CA SER A 212 -10.81 13.44 7.62
C SER A 212 -12.09 12.71 8.08
N ARG A 213 -12.96 13.39 8.83
CA ARG A 213 -14.35 13.02 9.12
C ARG A 213 -15.20 13.09 7.85
N HIS A 214 -16.42 12.56 7.92
CA HIS A 214 -17.35 12.49 6.80
C HIS A 214 -17.80 13.84 6.20
N ASN A 215 -17.49 14.98 6.83
CA ASN A 215 -17.92 16.33 6.45
C ASN A 215 -16.79 17.37 6.52
N GLU A 216 -15.53 16.93 6.47
CA GLU A 216 -14.38 17.82 6.47
C GLU A 216 -13.39 17.43 5.36
N SER A 217 -12.74 18.44 4.80
CA SER A 217 -11.68 18.26 3.82
C SER A 217 -10.39 17.78 4.50
N SER A 218 -9.55 17.05 3.75
CA SER A 218 -8.16 16.87 4.12
C SER A 218 -7.32 18.05 3.60
N TRP A 219 -6.06 18.13 4.03
CA TRP A 219 -5.20 19.29 3.75
C TRP A 219 -3.92 18.88 3.04
N ALA A 220 -3.57 19.59 1.98
CA ALA A 220 -2.24 19.52 1.38
C ALA A 220 -1.22 20.20 2.30
N THR A 221 0.04 19.81 2.21
CA THR A 221 1.15 20.41 2.97
C THR A 221 2.37 20.65 2.07
N PHE A 222 3.33 21.40 2.61
CA PHE A 222 4.55 21.80 1.90
C PHE A 222 4.28 22.59 0.59
N CYS A 223 3.19 23.36 0.57
CA CYS A 223 2.78 24.16 -0.58
C CYS A 223 3.67 25.39 -0.80
N ASP A 224 4.12 26.04 0.28
CA ASP A 224 5.00 27.20 0.24
C ASP A 224 6.49 26.77 0.26
N ASN A 225 6.89 25.95 -0.71
CA ASN A 225 8.28 25.51 -0.87
C ASN A 225 9.04 26.44 -1.83
N ASP A 226 10.35 26.56 -1.62
CA ASP A 226 11.28 27.35 -2.46
C ASP A 226 11.83 26.56 -3.66
N MET A 227 11.34 25.33 -3.87
CA MET A 227 11.75 24.45 -4.97
C MET A 227 10.97 24.70 -6.26
N ASN A 228 10.03 25.66 -6.26
CA ASN A 228 9.12 25.94 -7.37
C ASN A 228 8.31 24.69 -7.80
N LEU A 229 7.91 23.88 -6.81
CA LEU A 229 7.06 22.72 -6.97
C LEU A 229 5.67 23.01 -6.38
N PRO A 230 4.60 22.31 -6.82
CA PRO A 230 3.30 22.30 -6.13
C PRO A 230 3.44 21.81 -4.68
N CYS A 231 2.33 21.73 -3.95
CA CYS A 231 2.31 21.04 -2.65
C CYS A 231 2.93 19.64 -2.80
N LEU A 232 3.85 19.31 -1.88
CA LEU A 232 4.68 18.11 -1.97
C LEU A 232 4.11 16.91 -1.23
N GLY A 233 3.02 17.05 -0.49
CA GLY A 233 2.39 15.94 0.22
C GLY A 233 1.07 16.37 0.82
N ASP A 234 0.39 15.44 1.48
CA ASP A 234 -0.84 15.69 2.21
C ASP A 234 -0.62 15.52 3.72
N GLU A 235 -1.27 16.33 4.55
CA GLU A 235 -0.95 16.51 5.97
C GLU A 235 -1.08 15.20 6.75
N PHE A 236 -2.17 14.47 6.59
CA PHE A 236 -2.32 13.16 7.24
C PHE A 236 -1.23 12.20 6.75
N SER A 237 -1.01 12.20 5.43
CA SER A 237 -0.06 11.33 4.75
C SER A 237 1.38 11.51 5.23
N VAL A 238 1.91 12.73 5.17
CA VAL A 238 3.29 13.00 5.59
C VAL A 238 3.48 12.76 7.09
N ASN A 239 2.44 12.96 7.91
CA ASN A 239 2.53 12.75 9.35
C ASN A 239 2.68 11.27 9.71
N TRP A 240 1.85 10.38 9.15
CA TRP A 240 1.99 8.94 9.44
C TRP A 240 3.28 8.38 8.83
N MET A 241 3.65 8.84 7.63
CA MET A 241 4.86 8.41 6.95
C MET A 241 6.10 8.80 7.74
N HIS A 242 6.26 10.08 8.09
CA HIS A 242 7.37 10.55 8.92
C HIS A 242 7.40 9.85 10.27
N ASN A 243 6.25 9.63 10.93
CA ASN A 243 6.22 8.88 12.18
C ASN A 243 6.81 7.46 12.00
N THR A 244 6.43 6.78 10.92
CA THR A 244 6.87 5.41 10.62
C THR A 244 8.35 5.33 10.21
N GLU A 245 8.93 6.40 9.65
CA GLU A 245 10.35 6.42 9.28
C GLU A 245 11.30 6.32 10.49
N PHE A 246 10.87 6.83 11.65
CA PHE A 246 11.69 6.97 12.86
C PHE A 246 11.36 5.95 13.96
N VAL A 247 10.25 5.23 13.85
CA VAL A 247 9.92 4.13 14.78
C VAL A 247 10.66 2.87 14.34
N SER A 248 11.50 2.34 15.22
CA SER A 248 12.12 1.01 15.07
C SER A 248 11.31 0.00 15.90
N PHE A 249 10.89 -1.10 15.27
CA PHE A 249 10.14 -2.20 15.91
C PHE A 249 11.05 -3.40 16.20
#